data_AF-A0A0H1R1Y7-F1
#
_entry.id   AF-A0A0H1R1Y7-F1
#
_cell.length_a   1.000
_cell.length_b   1.000
_cell.length_c   1.000
_cell.angle_alpha   90.00
_cell.angle_beta   90.00
_cell.angle_gamma   90.00
#
_symmetry.space_group_name_H-M   'P 1'
#
loop_
_entity.id
_entity.type
_entity.pdbx_description
1 polymer ?
#
loop_
_entity_poly.entity_id
_entity_poly.type
_entity_poly.pdbx_seq_one_letter_code
_entity_poly.pdbx_strand_id
1 'polypeptide(L)'
;MKSRDIAIVGILLAIGAIIRYMSLLIPGPIVSNLVIAFYSLAIILIVPTFREALGIGVVAGVVCALLSHSIFPPANLVSEPIGAVVCLGVYLVLRDRFVLAPAVTTLLATFASGFSFILISILAVAPTVLDKFGTLEAFLAVTVPIVLITAGVNAAVAQALEIPASRALMRGAREKAPGRDPRPVDES
;
A
#
# COMPACT_ATOMS: atom_id res chain seq x y z
N MET A 1 -7.71 16.77 1.06
CA MET A 1 -6.67 16.28 1.99
C MET A 1 -6.07 17.43 2.77
N LYS A 2 -5.88 17.29 4.09
CA LYS A 2 -5.12 18.27 4.88
C LYS A 2 -3.62 18.03 4.68
N SER A 3 -2.79 19.06 4.87
CA SER A 3 -1.32 18.94 4.67
C SER A 3 -0.70 17.80 5.50
N ARG A 4 -1.25 17.52 6.68
CA ARG A 4 -0.84 16.40 7.53
C ARG A 4 -1.08 15.05 6.88
N ASP A 5 -2.23 14.87 6.23
CA ASP A 5 -2.62 13.60 5.63
C ASP A 5 -1.68 13.28 4.46
N ILE A 6 -1.34 14.29 3.65
CA ILE A 6 -0.37 14.18 2.57
C ILE A 6 1.01 13.81 3.13
N ALA A 7 1.43 14.41 4.25
CA ALA A 7 2.70 14.07 4.90
C ALA A 7 2.72 12.62 5.41
N ILE A 8 1.62 12.14 6.01
CA ILE A 8 1.50 10.74 6.47
C ILE A 8 1.61 9.77 5.30
N VAL A 9 0.87 10.02 4.20
CA VAL A 9 0.99 9.24 2.96
C VAL A 9 2.44 9.22 2.47
N GLY A 10 3.07 10.38 2.37
CA GLY A 10 4.45 10.51 1.88
C GLY A 10 5.45 9.73 2.73
N ILE A 11 5.36 9.82 4.06
CA ILE A 11 6.23 9.10 4.99
C ILE A 11 6.04 7.59 4.86
N LEU A 12 4.78 7.11 4.85
CA LEU A 12 4.49 5.67 4.74
C LEU A 12 4.94 5.11 3.38
N LEU A 13 4.70 5.83 2.28
CA LEU A 13 5.18 5.45 0.96
C LEU A 13 6.71 5.42 0.88
N ALA A 14 7.40 6.40 1.49
CA ALA A 14 8.86 6.41 1.54
C ALA A 14 9.42 5.21 2.32
N ILE A 15 8.82 4.87 3.46
CA ILE A 15 9.19 3.68 4.24
C ILE A 15 8.97 2.42 3.40
N GLY A 16 7.80 2.30 2.74
CA GLY A 16 7.52 1.18 1.85
C GLY A 16 8.51 1.06 0.70
N ALA A 17 8.93 2.18 0.12
CA ALA A 17 9.94 2.25 -0.93
C ALA A 17 11.31 1.74 -0.43
N ILE A 18 11.76 2.19 0.74
CA ILE A 18 13.03 1.78 1.35
C ILE A 18 13.01 0.29 1.65
N ILE A 19 11.93 -0.22 2.25
CA ILE A 19 11.82 -1.65 2.58
C ILE A 19 11.79 -2.50 1.33
N ARG A 20 11.07 -2.07 0.28
CA ARG A 20 11.10 -2.74 -1.02
C ARG A 20 12.51 -2.78 -1.58
N TYR A 21 13.22 -1.66 -1.57
CA TYR A 21 14.59 -1.57 -2.05
C TYR A 21 15.50 -2.53 -1.28
N MET A 22 15.44 -2.54 0.06
CA MET A 22 16.16 -3.50 0.91
C MET A 22 15.79 -4.96 0.62
N SER A 23 14.52 -5.24 0.32
CA SER A 23 14.06 -6.59 -0.01
C SER A 23 14.66 -7.09 -1.34
N LEU A 24 14.96 -6.20 -2.28
CA LEU A 24 15.62 -6.54 -3.53
C LEU A 24 17.12 -6.84 -3.36
N LEU A 25 17.74 -6.35 -2.29
CA LEU A 25 19.15 -6.62 -1.98
C LEU A 25 19.38 -8.03 -1.40
N ILE A 26 18.34 -8.65 -0.84
CA ILE A 26 18.41 -10.03 -0.34
C ILE A 26 18.11 -10.96 -1.52
N PRO A 27 19.06 -11.83 -1.95
CA PRO A 27 18.81 -12.78 -3.03
C PRO A 27 17.77 -13.81 -2.57
N GLY A 28 16.53 -13.58 -2.95
CA GLY A 28 15.41 -14.48 -2.69
C GLY A 28 14.45 -14.46 -3.88
N PRO A 29 13.74 -15.56 -4.16
CA PRO A 29 12.70 -15.61 -5.20
C PRO A 29 11.51 -14.65 -4.96
N ILE A 30 11.48 -14.00 -3.80
CA ILE A 30 10.33 -13.27 -3.27
C ILE A 30 10.59 -11.77 -3.44
N VAL A 31 10.31 -11.25 -4.63
CA VAL A 31 10.15 -9.79 -4.82
C VAL A 31 8.77 -9.42 -4.29
N SER A 32 8.61 -9.42 -2.96
CA SER A 32 7.35 -9.05 -2.32
C SER A 32 7.13 -7.55 -2.43
N ASN A 33 5.94 -7.17 -2.89
CA ASN A 33 5.56 -5.78 -3.00
C ASN A 33 5.01 -5.26 -1.67
N LEU A 34 5.92 -4.96 -0.74
CA LEU A 34 5.59 -4.43 0.59
C LEU A 34 5.04 -3.00 0.56
N VAL A 35 5.22 -2.26 -0.55
CA VAL A 35 4.66 -0.91 -0.72
C VAL A 35 3.13 -0.95 -0.55
N ILE A 36 2.49 -2.06 -0.93
CA ILE A 36 1.05 -2.30 -0.76
C ILE A 36 0.62 -2.23 0.71
N ALA A 37 1.40 -2.82 1.62
CA ALA A 37 1.09 -2.77 3.04
C ALA A 37 1.11 -1.33 3.56
N PHE A 38 2.10 -0.53 3.14
CA PHE A 38 2.26 0.84 3.61
C PHE A 38 1.27 1.83 3.01
N TYR A 39 0.94 1.72 1.71
CA TYR A 39 -0.12 2.57 1.17
C TYR A 39 -1.48 2.16 1.71
N SER A 40 -1.74 0.86 1.94
CA SER A 40 -2.99 0.39 2.54
C SER A 40 -3.13 0.94 3.95
N LEU A 41 -2.05 0.90 4.73
CA LEU A 41 -2.00 1.51 6.05
C LEU A 41 -2.25 3.02 6.00
N ALA A 42 -1.68 3.74 5.02
CA ALA A 42 -1.95 5.16 4.83
C ALA A 42 -3.44 5.43 4.55
N ILE A 43 -4.06 4.63 3.68
CA ILE A 43 -5.50 4.72 3.36
C ILE A 43 -6.35 4.43 4.60
N ILE A 44 -6.01 3.40 5.39
CA ILE A 44 -6.71 3.01 6.61
C ILE A 44 -6.65 4.13 7.67
N LEU A 45 -5.48 4.75 7.85
CA LEU A 45 -5.27 5.80 8.86
C LEU A 45 -5.93 7.14 8.48
N ILE A 46 -5.97 7.48 7.20
CA ILE A 46 -6.43 8.80 6.72
C ILE A 46 -7.89 8.76 6.26
N VAL A 47 -8.34 7.62 5.75
CA VAL A 47 -9.63 7.44 5.06
C VAL A 47 -9.82 8.48 3.95
N PRO A 48 -8.97 8.43 2.90
CA PRO A 48 -8.98 9.40 1.82
C PRO A 48 -10.26 9.28 0.96
N THR A 49 -10.52 10.30 0.15
CA THR A 49 -11.53 10.21 -0.90
C THR A 49 -11.08 9.30 -2.05
N PHE A 50 -12.01 8.87 -2.91
CA PHE A 50 -11.70 8.00 -4.06
C PHE A 50 -10.57 8.56 -4.96
N ARG A 51 -10.63 9.87 -5.28
CA ARG A 51 -9.61 10.53 -6.12
C ARG A 51 -8.25 10.56 -5.46
N GLU A 52 -8.22 10.74 -4.14
CA GLU A 52 -7.00 10.76 -3.36
C GLU A 52 -6.40 9.35 -3.23
N ALA A 53 -7.21 8.32 -2.98
CA ALA A 53 -6.77 6.93 -3.00
C ALA A 53 -6.20 6.52 -4.36
N LEU A 54 -6.84 6.94 -5.46
CA LEU A 54 -6.32 6.73 -6.80
C LEU A 54 -4.95 7.41 -6.96
N GLY A 55 -4.80 8.65 -6.51
CA GLY A 55 -3.52 9.37 -6.52
C GLY A 55 -2.43 8.67 -5.71
N ILE A 56 -2.75 8.19 -4.50
CA ILE A 56 -1.84 7.37 -3.67
C ILE A 56 -1.39 6.13 -4.44
N GLY A 57 -2.34 5.42 -5.05
CA GLY A 57 -2.05 4.22 -5.84
C GLY A 57 -1.18 4.50 -7.07
N VAL A 58 -1.37 5.62 -7.76
CA VAL A 58 -0.51 6.03 -8.88
C VAL A 58 0.92 6.30 -8.39
N VAL A 59 1.08 7.07 -7.31
CA VAL A 59 2.41 7.34 -6.73
C VAL A 59 3.08 6.06 -6.27
N ALA A 60 2.34 5.17 -5.60
CA ALA A 60 2.82 3.84 -5.24
C ALA A 60 3.25 3.06 -6.49
N GLY A 61 2.44 3.06 -7.55
CA GLY A 61 2.75 2.43 -8.83
C GLY A 61 4.04 2.95 -9.48
N VAL A 62 4.27 4.27 -9.43
CA VAL A 62 5.53 4.88 -9.90
C VAL A 62 6.71 4.42 -9.05
N VAL A 63 6.59 4.45 -7.72
CA VAL A 63 7.64 3.96 -6.81
C VAL A 63 7.94 2.48 -7.09
N CYS A 64 6.90 1.68 -7.25
CA CYS A 64 6.99 0.26 -7.58
C CYS A 64 7.67 0.03 -8.94
N ALA A 65 7.38 0.87 -9.93
CA ALA A 65 8.00 0.79 -11.26
C ALA A 65 9.48 1.18 -11.24
N LEU A 66 9.86 2.23 -10.50
CA LEU A 66 11.24 2.69 -10.38
C LEU A 66 12.12 1.72 -9.57
N LEU A 67 11.54 1.11 -8.54
CA LEU A 67 12.21 0.16 -7.65
C LEU A 67 11.91 -1.29 -8.03
N SER A 68 11.84 -1.62 -9.32
CA SER A 68 11.56 -2.98 -9.80
C SER A 68 12.67 -3.53 -10.68
N HIS A 69 13.15 -4.73 -10.33
CA HIS A 69 13.80 -5.65 -11.29
C HIS A 69 12.76 -6.54 -12.03
N SER A 70 11.46 -6.23 -11.91
CA SER A 70 10.37 -6.99 -12.52
C SER A 70 10.41 -6.94 -14.05
N ILE A 71 9.78 -7.94 -14.66
CA ILE A 71 9.76 -8.21 -16.11
C ILE A 71 9.00 -7.12 -16.87
N PHE A 72 8.02 -6.49 -16.22
CA PHE A 72 7.29 -5.35 -16.76
C PHE A 72 6.94 -4.35 -15.66
N PRO A 73 7.88 -3.46 -15.31
CA PRO A 73 7.66 -2.42 -14.30
C PRO A 73 6.41 -1.54 -14.53
N PRO A 74 5.98 -1.23 -15.77
CA PRO A 74 4.80 -0.41 -16.01
C PRO A 74 3.47 -1.03 -15.57
N ALA A 75 3.34 -2.35 -15.41
CA ALA A 75 2.09 -2.94 -14.93
C ALA A 75 1.72 -2.46 -13.52
N ASN A 76 2.72 -2.13 -12.69
CA ASN A 76 2.48 -1.55 -11.36
C ASN A 76 1.80 -0.19 -11.41
N LEU A 77 1.96 0.57 -12.51
CA LEU A 77 1.33 1.87 -12.66
C LEU A 77 -0.20 1.79 -12.76
N VAL A 78 -0.72 0.63 -13.15
CA VAL A 78 -2.16 0.37 -13.26
C VAL A 78 -2.65 -0.53 -12.13
N SER A 79 -1.86 -1.53 -11.72
CA SER A 79 -2.28 -2.47 -10.67
C SER A 79 -2.37 -1.82 -9.29
N GLU A 80 -1.48 -0.89 -8.95
CA GLU A 80 -1.49 -0.25 -7.64
C GLU A 80 -2.65 0.74 -7.44
N PRO A 81 -3.04 1.56 -8.43
CA PRO A 81 -4.30 2.30 -8.36
C PRO A 81 -5.52 1.41 -8.10
N ILE A 82 -5.59 0.24 -8.75
CA ILE A 82 -6.68 -0.73 -8.52
C ILE A 82 -6.63 -1.24 -7.08
N GLY A 83 -5.45 -1.63 -6.60
CA GLY A 83 -5.23 -2.07 -5.22
C GLY A 83 -5.63 -1.00 -4.19
N ALA A 84 -5.25 0.26 -4.40
CA ALA A 84 -5.59 1.38 -3.52
C ALA A 84 -7.09 1.67 -3.47
N VAL A 85 -7.77 1.60 -4.62
CA VAL A 85 -9.24 1.77 -4.68
C VAL A 85 -9.95 0.62 -3.97
N VAL A 86 -9.53 -0.62 -4.19
CA VAL A 86 -10.08 -1.79 -3.49
C VAL A 86 -9.81 -1.70 -1.99
N CYS A 87 -8.61 -1.26 -1.58
CA CYS A 87 -8.27 -1.01 -0.19
C CYS A 87 -9.27 -0.03 0.45
N LEU A 88 -9.49 1.13 -0.17
CA LEU A 88 -10.47 2.10 0.35
C LEU A 88 -11.87 1.51 0.44
N GLY A 89 -12.34 0.85 -0.63
CA GLY A 89 -13.68 0.27 -0.69
C GLY A 89 -13.91 -0.79 0.39
N VAL A 90 -12.99 -1.74 0.53
CA VAL A 90 -13.06 -2.80 1.54
C VAL A 90 -12.98 -2.21 2.95
N TYR A 91 -12.07 -1.27 3.19
CA TYR A 91 -11.92 -0.66 4.50
C TYR A 91 -13.20 0.05 4.95
N LEU A 92 -13.84 0.81 4.05
CA LEU A 92 -15.10 1.51 4.37
C LEU A 92 -16.22 0.54 4.77
N VAL A 93 -16.24 -0.68 4.25
CA VAL A 93 -17.23 -1.71 4.61
C VAL A 93 -16.88 -2.41 5.93
N LEU A 94 -15.59 -2.65 6.19
CA LEU A 94 -15.12 -3.49 7.30
C LEU A 94 -14.77 -2.72 8.59
N ARG A 95 -14.41 -1.43 8.50
CA ARG A 95 -13.84 -0.64 9.61
C ARG A 95 -14.68 -0.66 10.90
N ASP A 96 -16.01 -0.72 10.77
CA ASP A 96 -16.95 -0.66 11.89
C ASP A 96 -17.43 -2.06 12.33
N ARG A 97 -16.93 -3.14 11.69
CA ARG A 97 -17.42 -4.51 11.87
C ARG A 97 -16.38 -5.50 12.36
N PHE A 98 -15.09 -5.26 12.11
CA PHE A 98 -14.03 -6.24 12.39
C PHE A 98 -12.74 -5.61 12.92
N VAL A 99 -12.18 -6.17 14.00
CA VAL A 99 -10.87 -5.77 14.56
C VAL A 99 -9.70 -6.09 13.61
N LEU A 100 -9.87 -7.10 12.75
CA LEU A 100 -8.92 -7.47 11.70
C LEU A 100 -9.22 -6.77 10.36
N ALA A 101 -10.02 -5.69 10.38
CA ALA A 101 -10.30 -4.91 9.17
C ALA A 101 -9.02 -4.48 8.42
N PRO A 102 -7.93 -4.02 9.08
CA PRO A 102 -6.69 -3.67 8.39
C PRO A 102 -6.04 -4.84 7.65
N ALA A 103 -5.98 -6.02 8.28
CA ALA A 103 -5.46 -7.25 7.68
C ALA A 103 -6.26 -7.65 6.42
N VAL A 104 -7.58 -7.78 6.55
CA VAL A 104 -8.46 -8.24 5.47
C VAL A 104 -8.47 -7.24 4.32
N THR A 105 -8.52 -5.95 4.64
CA THR A 105 -8.45 -4.87 3.65
C THR A 105 -7.17 -4.97 2.83
N THR A 106 -6.03 -5.10 3.51
CA THR A 106 -4.72 -5.14 2.84
C THR A 106 -4.54 -6.43 2.04
N LEU A 107 -5.08 -7.54 2.53
CA LEU A 107 -5.08 -8.82 1.83
C LEU A 107 -5.85 -8.73 0.51
N LEU A 108 -7.09 -8.21 0.54
CA LEU A 108 -7.91 -8.05 -0.66
C LEU A 108 -7.35 -7.00 -1.62
N ALA A 109 -6.78 -5.92 -1.11
CA ALA A 109 -6.06 -4.94 -1.92
C ALA A 109 -4.85 -5.57 -2.64
N THR A 110 -4.10 -6.44 -1.94
CA THR A 110 -2.95 -7.13 -2.54
C THR A 110 -3.39 -8.14 -3.60
N PHE A 111 -4.49 -8.88 -3.40
CA PHE A 111 -5.05 -9.72 -4.45
C PHE A 111 -5.50 -8.91 -5.67
N ALA A 112 -6.22 -7.82 -5.45
CA ALA A 112 -6.67 -6.96 -6.54
C ALA A 112 -5.49 -6.40 -7.34
N SER A 113 -4.45 -5.90 -6.68
CA SER A 113 -3.23 -5.42 -7.34
C SER A 113 -2.48 -6.57 -8.02
N GLY A 114 -2.21 -7.67 -7.33
CA GLY A 114 -1.44 -8.80 -7.86
C GLY A 114 -2.09 -9.50 -9.05
N PHE A 115 -3.39 -9.75 -9.02
CA PHE A 115 -4.10 -10.34 -10.16
C PHE A 115 -4.24 -9.36 -11.33
N SER A 116 -4.41 -8.06 -11.05
CA SER A 116 -4.38 -7.04 -12.10
C SER A 116 -3.00 -6.98 -12.76
N PHE A 117 -1.92 -7.07 -11.98
CA PHE A 117 -0.55 -7.13 -12.49
C PHE A 117 -0.34 -8.34 -13.40
N ILE A 118 -0.79 -9.53 -13.00
CA ILE A 118 -0.73 -10.75 -13.82
C ILE A 118 -1.49 -10.55 -15.14
N LEU A 119 -2.75 -10.09 -15.07
CA LEU A 119 -3.59 -9.89 -16.25
C LEU A 119 -2.97 -8.89 -17.23
N ILE A 120 -2.48 -7.76 -16.73
CA ILE A 120 -1.84 -6.74 -17.57
C ILE A 120 -0.54 -7.25 -18.18
N SER A 121 0.26 -8.01 -17.42
CA SER A 121 1.50 -8.60 -17.94
C SER A 121 1.24 -9.56 -19.09
N ILE A 122 0.16 -10.35 -19.01
CA ILE A 122 -0.25 -11.27 -20.07
C ILE A 122 -0.76 -10.48 -21.29
N LEU A 123 -1.63 -9.48 -21.09
CA LEU A 123 -2.25 -8.76 -22.20
C LEU A 123 -1.29 -7.80 -22.92
N ALA A 124 -0.43 -7.11 -22.17
CA ALA A 124 0.44 -6.07 -22.70
C ALA A 124 1.80 -6.60 -23.16
N VAL A 125 2.26 -7.75 -22.63
CA VAL A 125 3.63 -8.23 -22.83
C VAL A 125 3.72 -9.75 -22.99
N ALA A 126 2.67 -10.38 -23.52
CA ALA A 126 2.64 -11.80 -23.86
C ALA A 126 3.95 -12.34 -24.49
N PRO A 127 4.56 -11.68 -25.51
CA PRO A 127 5.78 -12.20 -26.12
C PRO A 127 6.98 -12.21 -25.16
N THR A 128 7.17 -11.16 -24.34
CA THR A 128 8.26 -11.12 -23.35
C THR A 128 8.04 -12.09 -22.19
N VAL A 129 6.79 -12.36 -21.83
CA VAL A 129 6.44 -13.38 -20.84
C VAL A 129 6.79 -14.77 -21.38
N LEU A 130 6.43 -15.06 -22.64
CA LEU A 130 6.77 -16.33 -23.29
C LEU A 130 8.29 -16.52 -23.44
N ASP A 131 9.04 -15.47 -23.78
CA ASP A 131 10.50 -15.55 -23.89
C ASP A 131 11.18 -15.87 -22.55
N LYS A 132 10.65 -15.35 -21.42
CA LYS A 132 11.25 -15.57 -20.09
C LYS A 132 10.81 -16.86 -19.41
N PHE A 133 9.57 -17.29 -19.58
CA PHE A 133 8.99 -18.44 -18.87
C PHE A 133 8.69 -19.63 -19.77
N GLY A 134 8.82 -19.50 -21.08
CA GLY A 134 8.52 -20.52 -22.08
C GLY A 134 7.02 -20.72 -22.32
N THR A 135 6.22 -20.76 -21.25
CA THR A 135 4.76 -20.94 -21.33
C THR A 135 4.01 -20.00 -20.39
N LEU A 136 2.75 -19.73 -20.73
CA LEU A 136 1.84 -18.99 -19.86
C LEU A 136 1.60 -19.73 -18.52
N GLU A 137 1.52 -21.06 -18.56
CA GLU A 137 1.33 -21.88 -17.36
C GLU A 137 2.51 -21.75 -16.40
N ALA A 138 3.75 -21.76 -16.92
CA ALA A 138 4.94 -21.56 -16.09
C ALA A 138 4.97 -20.17 -15.44
N PHE A 139 4.55 -19.13 -16.18
CA PHE A 139 4.42 -17.78 -15.62
C PHE A 139 3.40 -17.72 -14.48
N LEU A 140 2.22 -18.32 -14.66
CA LEU A 140 1.17 -18.37 -13.63
C LEU A 140 1.60 -19.22 -12.43
N ALA A 141 2.24 -20.36 -12.66
CA ALA A 141 2.73 -21.26 -11.62
C ALA A 141 3.76 -20.60 -10.69
N VAL A 142 4.53 -19.63 -11.19
CA VAL A 142 5.47 -18.84 -10.38
C VAL A 142 4.78 -17.62 -9.78
N THR A 143 4.01 -16.87 -10.57
CA THR A 143 3.51 -15.55 -10.16
C THR A 143 2.33 -15.63 -9.18
N VAL A 144 1.43 -16.60 -9.34
CA VAL A 144 0.26 -16.74 -8.45
C VAL A 144 0.68 -17.04 -7.02
N PRO A 145 1.57 -18.03 -6.72
CA PRO A 145 2.06 -18.24 -5.37
C PRO A 145 2.75 -17.01 -4.78
N ILE A 146 3.50 -16.25 -5.58
CA ILE A 146 4.13 -15.00 -5.12
C ILE A 146 3.08 -13.99 -4.66
N VAL A 147 1.99 -13.81 -5.42
CA VAL A 147 0.87 -12.93 -5.03
C VAL A 147 0.23 -13.40 -3.74
N LEU A 148 0.00 -14.71 -3.58
CA LEU A 148 -0.61 -15.28 -2.37
C LEU A 148 0.26 -15.07 -1.12
N ILE A 149 1.55 -15.38 -1.22
CA ILE A 149 2.51 -15.19 -0.12
C ILE A 149 2.62 -13.70 0.21
N THR A 150 2.75 -12.84 -0.81
CA THR A 150 2.86 -11.39 -0.62
C THR A 150 1.61 -10.83 0.05
N ALA A 151 0.41 -11.29 -0.32
CA ALA A 151 -0.83 -10.88 0.32
C ALA A 151 -0.86 -11.25 1.81
N GLY A 152 -0.40 -12.45 2.17
CA GLY A 152 -0.28 -12.88 3.56
C GLY A 152 0.69 -12.00 4.35
N VAL A 153 1.88 -11.73 3.80
CA VAL A 153 2.88 -10.88 4.44
C VAL A 153 2.36 -9.44 4.58
N ASN A 154 1.78 -8.87 3.53
CA ASN A 154 1.25 -7.51 3.56
C ASN A 154 0.12 -7.36 4.59
N ALA A 155 -0.78 -8.34 4.67
CA ALA A 155 -1.85 -8.35 5.66
C ALA A 155 -1.29 -8.40 7.08
N ALA A 156 -0.29 -9.25 7.34
CA ALA A 156 0.37 -9.34 8.64
C ALA A 156 1.08 -8.03 9.01
N VAL A 157 1.82 -7.44 8.08
CA VAL A 157 2.52 -6.16 8.27
C VAL A 157 1.54 -5.04 8.55
N ALA A 158 0.47 -4.90 7.76
CA ALA A 158 -0.52 -3.86 7.97
C ALA A 158 -1.23 -4.01 9.33
N GLN A 159 -1.59 -5.22 9.72
CA GLN A 159 -2.22 -5.48 11.02
C GLN A 159 -1.27 -5.18 12.18
N ALA A 160 -0.01 -5.60 12.09
CA ALA A 160 0.98 -5.37 13.13
C ALA A 160 1.31 -3.87 13.28
N LEU A 161 1.32 -3.13 12.16
CA LEU A 161 1.69 -1.72 12.14
C LEU A 161 0.52 -0.75 12.37
N GLU A 162 -0.73 -1.18 12.28
CA GLU A 162 -1.89 -0.29 12.46
C GLU A 162 -1.92 0.41 13.82
N ILE A 163 -1.75 -0.36 14.90
CA ILE A 163 -1.73 0.17 16.27
C ILE A 163 -0.54 1.12 16.52
N PRO A 164 0.73 0.75 16.22
CA PRO A 164 1.85 1.65 16.46
C PRO A 164 1.82 2.87 15.52
N ALA A 165 1.42 2.72 14.26
CA ALA A 165 1.36 3.83 13.32
C ALA A 165 0.27 4.84 13.67
N SER A 166 -0.93 4.36 14.04
CA SER A 166 -1.99 5.24 14.55
C SER A 166 -1.52 6.00 15.79
N ARG A 167 -0.86 5.34 16.74
CA ARG A 167 -0.31 5.99 17.94
C ARG A 167 0.77 7.02 17.60
N ALA A 168 1.75 6.69 16.78
CA ALA A 168 2.87 7.58 16.47
C ALA A 168 2.41 8.82 15.68
N LEU A 169 1.59 8.60 14.64
CA LEU A 169 1.19 9.65 13.72
C LEU A 169 0.03 10.50 14.26
N MET A 170 -0.82 9.94 15.13
CA MET A 170 -1.88 10.69 15.81
C MET A 170 -1.39 11.38 17.10
N ARG A 171 -0.35 10.89 17.78
CA ARG A 171 0.24 11.59 18.96
C ARG A 171 0.86 12.93 18.60
N GLY A 172 1.51 13.04 17.44
CA GLY A 172 2.01 14.32 16.93
C GLY A 172 0.92 15.40 16.74
N ALA A 173 -0.36 15.03 16.77
CA ALA A 173 -1.49 15.96 16.72
C ALA A 173 -1.88 16.55 18.08
N ARG A 174 -1.54 15.91 19.21
CA ARG A 174 -1.88 16.45 20.56
C ARG A 174 -0.88 17.51 21.04
N GLU A 175 0.34 17.48 20.56
CA GLU A 175 1.40 18.39 21.02
C GLU A 175 1.33 19.79 20.38
N LYS A 176 0.56 19.95 19.30
CA LYS A 176 0.35 21.23 18.60
C LYS A 176 -0.94 21.96 18.94
N ALA A 177 -1.73 21.49 19.92
CA ALA A 177 -2.84 22.28 20.43
C ALA A 177 -2.26 23.42 21.30
N PRO A 178 -2.46 24.71 20.95
CA PRO A 178 -1.99 25.80 21.79
C PRO A 178 -2.62 25.66 23.17
N GLY A 179 -1.77 25.65 24.21
CA GLY A 179 -2.19 25.74 25.58
C GLY A 179 -3.21 26.87 25.73
N ARG A 180 -4.34 26.53 26.33
CA ARG A 180 -5.42 27.45 26.66
C ARG A 180 -4.83 28.52 27.59
N ASP A 181 -4.57 29.70 27.06
CA ASP A 181 -4.12 30.85 27.82
C ASP A 181 -5.21 31.23 28.83
N PRO A 182 -4.96 31.21 30.16
CA PRO A 182 -5.90 31.76 31.12
C PRO A 182 -5.87 33.27 30.97
N ARG A 183 -6.89 33.84 30.31
CA ARG A 183 -7.14 35.29 30.35
C ARG A 183 -7.18 35.73 31.82
N PRO A 184 -6.42 36.77 32.22
CA PRO A 184 -6.64 37.40 33.50
C PRO A 184 -8.04 38.01 33.49
N VAL A 185 -8.80 37.72 34.54
CA VAL A 185 -10.07 38.39 34.81
C VAL A 185 -9.73 39.83 35.18
N ASP A 186 -10.26 40.76 34.42
CA ASP A 186 -10.17 42.19 34.67
C ASP A 186 -10.98 42.50 35.94
N GLU A 187 -10.31 42.85 37.03
CA GLU A 187 -10.94 43.37 38.25
C GLU A 187 -11.15 44.88 38.06
N SER A 188 -12.41 45.28 37.93
CA SER A 188 -12.89 46.67 38.05
C SER A 188 -13.70 46.83 39.33
#